data_AF-A0A4P6MF16-F1
#
_entry.id   AF-A0A4P6MF16-F1
#
_cell.length_a   1.000
_cell.length_b   1.000
_cell.length_c   1.000
_cell.angle_alpha   90.00
_cell.angle_beta   90.00
_cell.angle_gamma   90.00
#
_symmetry.space_group_name_H-M   'P 1'
#
loop_
_entity.id
_entity.type
_entity.pdbx_description
1 polymer ?
#
loop_
_entity_poly.entity_id
_entity_poly.type
_entity_poly.pdbx_seq_one_letter_code
_entity_poly.pdbx_strand_id
1 'polypeptide(L)' 'MPGYNTKFELNVEDIELIETALQARKSELCLKRLDIDEDGEEAEQIDATLADTHDLLGRLHNQKVFYRPKTVRGAPYIGG' A
#
# COMPACT_ATOMS: atom_id res chain seq x y z
N MET A 1 0.63 -7.81 -32.53
CA MET A 1 -0.30 -7.61 -31.41
C MET A 1 -0.08 -6.19 -30.89
N PRO A 2 -1.14 -5.41 -30.59
CA PRO A 2 -0.96 -4.12 -29.95
C PRO A 2 -0.33 -4.33 -28.57
N GLY A 3 0.76 -3.61 -28.27
CA GLY A 3 1.45 -3.69 -26.99
C GLY A 3 0.71 -2.93 -25.89
N TYR A 4 0.96 -3.29 -24.63
CA TYR A 4 0.39 -2.60 -23.47
C TYR A 4 1.01 -1.23 -23.29
N ASN A 5 0.22 -0.26 -22.83
CA ASN A 5 0.72 1.05 -22.46
C ASN A 5 1.48 0.95 -21.12
N THR A 6 2.74 1.40 -21.10
CA THR A 6 3.61 1.41 -19.92
C THR A 6 3.73 2.81 -19.31
N LYS A 7 3.15 3.84 -19.94
CA LYS A 7 3.15 5.22 -19.45
C LYS A 7 1.75 5.57 -18.95
N PHE A 8 1.61 5.71 -17.65
CA PHE A 8 0.36 6.13 -17.02
C PHE A 8 0.48 7.62 -16.65
N GLU A 9 -0.54 8.39 -17.02
CA GLU A 9 -0.68 9.79 -16.61
C GLU A 9 -1.59 9.80 -15.37
N LEU A 10 -0.98 9.93 -14.19
CA LEU A 10 -1.68 9.99 -12.90
C LEU A 10 -1.26 11.27 -12.20
N ASN A 11 -2.23 12.01 -11.67
CA ASN A 11 -1.95 13.17 -10.83
C ASN A 11 -1.86 12.76 -9.35
N VAL A 12 -1.53 13.71 -8.47
CA VAL A 12 -1.37 13.43 -7.03
C VAL A 12 -2.70 13.00 -6.39
N GLU A 13 -3.82 13.60 -6.78
CA GLU A 13 -5.16 13.29 -6.27
C GLU A 13 -5.59 11.86 -6.65
N ASP A 14 -5.27 11.42 -7.87
CA ASP A 14 -5.51 10.06 -8.36
C ASP A 14 -4.75 9.04 -7.52
N ILE A 15 -3.48 9.34 -7.19
CA ILE A 15 -2.66 8.48 -6.34
C ILE A 15 -3.21 8.40 -4.92
N GLU A 16 -3.66 9.53 -4.35
CA GLU A 16 -4.29 9.55 -3.02
C GLU A 16 -5.60 8.74 -3.00
N LEU A 17 -6.41 8.84 -4.05
CA LEU A 17 -7.62 8.04 -4.20
C LEU A 17 -7.30 6.55 -4.28
N ILE A 18 -6.30 6.17 -5.08
CA ILE A 18 -5.85 4.78 -5.21
C ILE A 18 -5.35 4.26 -3.85
N GLU A 19 -4.52 5.01 -3.14
CA GLU A 19 -4.03 4.61 -1.81
C GLU A 19 -5.18 4.42 -0.81
N THR A 20 -6.14 5.33 -0.78
CA THR A 20 -7.30 5.24 0.11
C THR A 20 -8.12 4.00 -0.21
N ALA A 21 -8.35 3.71 -1.49
CA ALA A 21 -9.06 2.50 -1.92
C ALA A 21 -8.30 1.22 -1.55
N LEU A 22 -6.98 1.19 -1.73
CA LEU A 22 -6.13 0.05 -1.35
C LEU A 22 -6.11 -0.17 0.17
N GLN A 23 -6.10 0.89 0.97
CA GLN A 23 -6.19 0.79 2.43
C GLN A 23 -7.55 0.24 2.89
N ALA A 24 -8.65 0.69 2.27
CA ALA A 24 -9.98 0.18 2.55
C ALA A 24 -10.08 -1.31 2.20
N ARG A 25 -9.61 -1.70 1.01
CA ARG A 25 -9.58 -3.10 0.56
C ARG A 25 -8.72 -3.98 1.46
N LYS A 26 -7.54 -3.50 1.88
CA LYS A 26 -6.68 -4.22 2.84
C LYS A 26 -7.43 -4.46 4.15
N SER A 27 -8.12 -3.44 4.66
CA SER A 27 -8.89 -3.54 5.91
C SER A 27 -10.02 -4.57 5.79
N GLU A 28 -10.75 -4.56 4.67
CA GLU A 28 -11.78 -5.55 4.37
C GLU A 28 -11.23 -6.98 4.30
N LEU A 29 -10.11 -7.17 3.59
CA LEU A 29 -9.46 -8.48 3.47
C LEU A 29 -8.93 -8.99 4.81
N CYS A 30 -8.39 -8.12 5.66
CA CYS A 30 -7.99 -8.49 7.01
C CYS A 30 -9.18 -8.97 7.85
N LEU A 31 -10.34 -8.32 7.76
CA LEU A 31 -11.54 -8.77 8.44
C LEU A 31 -12.01 -10.14 7.91
N LYS A 32 -12.05 -10.32 6.59
CA LYS A 32 -12.39 -11.61 5.98
C LYS A 32 -11.43 -12.72 6.41
N ARG A 33 -10.13 -12.42 6.51
CA ARG A 33 -9.13 -13.39 6.96
C ARG A 33 -9.36 -13.84 8.41
N LEU A 34 -9.82 -12.93 9.27
CA LEU A 34 -10.15 -13.24 10.67
C LEU A 34 -11.39 -14.11 10.80
N ASP A 35 -12.34 -14.02 9.86
CA ASP A 35 -13.54 -14.85 9.84
C ASP A 35 -13.27 -16.29 9.33
N ILE A 36 -12.10 -16.53 8.74
CA ILE A 36 -11.69 -17.84 8.21
C ILE A 36 -10.76 -18.52 9.22
N ASP A 37 -11.30 -19.50 9.93
CA ASP A 37 -10.59 -20.26 10.96
C ASP A 37 -9.61 -21.32 10.39
N GLU A 38 -9.92 -21.86 9.21
CA GLU A 38 -9.14 -22.93 8.58
C GLU A 38 -8.16 -22.39 7.53
N ASP A 39 -6.92 -22.84 7.62
CA ASP A 39 -5.93 -22.60 6.57
C ASP A 39 -6.25 -23.49 5.35
N GLY A 40 -7.04 -22.93 4.44
CA GLY A 40 -7.40 -23.52 3.15
C GLY A 40 -7.04 -22.60 1.98
N GLU A 41 -7.42 -23.01 0.77
CA GLU A 41 -7.11 -22.27 -0.47
C GLU A 41 -7.61 -20.81 -0.45
N GLU A 42 -8.76 -20.55 0.17
CA GLU A 42 -9.31 -19.20 0.31
C GLU A 42 -8.47 -18.31 1.23
N ALA A 43 -8.02 -18.86 2.37
CA ALA A 43 -7.14 -18.18 3.30
C ALA A 43 -5.80 -17.80 2.64
N GLU A 44 -5.18 -18.74 1.92
CA GLU A 44 -3.93 -18.50 1.20
C GLU A 44 -4.08 -17.41 0.11
N GLN A 45 -5.20 -17.39 -0.62
CA GLN A 45 -5.48 -16.36 -1.62
C GLN A 45 -5.65 -14.97 -0.99
N ILE A 46 -6.31 -14.89 0.16
CA ILE A 46 -6.47 -13.64 0.90
C ILE A 46 -5.12 -13.15 1.40
N ASP A 47 -4.30 -14.05 1.97
CA ASP A 47 -2.97 -13.71 2.48
C ASP A 47 -2.03 -13.25 1.35
N ALA A 48 -2.06 -13.91 0.19
CA ALA A 48 -1.32 -13.47 -1.00
C ALA A 48 -1.78 -12.08 -1.47
N THR A 49 -3.11 -11.84 -1.53
CA THR A 49 -3.66 -10.55 -1.94
C THR A 49 -3.32 -9.44 -0.95
N LEU A 50 -3.29 -9.74 0.35
CA LEU A 50 -2.88 -8.82 1.41
C LEU A 50 -1.41 -8.43 1.26
N ALA A 51 -0.54 -9.40 0.98
CA ALA A 51 0.89 -9.15 0.73
C ALA A 51 1.09 -8.24 -0.48
N ASP A 52 0.46 -8.55 -1.63
CA ASP A 52 0.55 -7.74 -2.85
C ASP A 52 0.03 -6.31 -2.64
N THR A 53 -1.09 -6.17 -1.91
CA THR A 53 -1.66 -4.86 -1.59
C THR A 53 -0.74 -4.05 -0.69
N HIS A 54 -0.11 -4.71 0.30
CA HIS A 54 0.84 -4.06 1.19
C HIS A 54 2.09 -3.58 0.46
N ASP A 55 2.64 -4.41 -0.43
CA ASP A 55 3.78 -4.07 -1.27
C ASP A 55 3.48 -2.90 -2.22
N LEU A 56 2.28 -2.88 -2.83
CA LEU A 56 1.86 -1.77 -3.67
C LEU A 56 1.76 -0.47 -2.86
N LEU A 57 1.12 -0.49 -1.69
CA LEU A 57 1.04 0.66 -0.79
C LEU A 57 2.44 1.15 -0.38
N GLY A 58 3.38 0.24 -0.11
CA GLY A 58 4.77 0.59 0.18
C GLY A 58 5.46 1.29 -1.00
N ARG A 59 5.26 0.80 -2.22
CA ARG A 59 5.80 1.43 -3.44
C ARG A 59 5.20 2.82 -3.70
N LEU A 60 3.91 3.01 -3.47
CA LEU A 60 3.25 4.31 -3.60
C LEU A 60 3.75 5.29 -2.54
N HIS A 61 3.82 4.85 -1.28
CA HIS A 61 4.36 5.63 -0.17
C HIS A 61 5.79 6.11 -0.46
N ASN A 62 6.66 5.25 -1.00
CA ASN A 62 8.05 5.60 -1.31
C ASN A 62 8.23 6.64 -2.42
N GLN A 63 7.18 6.93 -3.20
CA GLN A 63 7.20 7.98 -4.22
C GLN A 63 6.90 9.37 -3.64
N LYS A 64 6.42 9.47 -2.38
CA LYS A 64 6.06 10.75 -1.76
C LYS A 64 7.29 11.52 -1.26
N VAL A 65 7.24 12.85 -1.39
CA VAL A 65 8.22 13.75 -0.78
C VAL A 65 7.80 14.03 0.67
N PHE A 66 8.42 13.34 1.62
CA PHE A 66 8.17 13.57 3.04
C PHE A 66 8.93 14.80 3.55
N TYR A 67 8.22 15.77 4.11
CA TYR A 67 8.85 16.88 4.80
C TYR A 67 9.67 16.36 5.99
N ARG A 68 10.97 16.66 6.01
CA ARG A 68 11.83 16.44 7.16
C ARG A 68 12.33 17.79 7.68
N PRO A 69 12.09 18.15 8.95
CA PRO A 69 12.58 19.41 9.52
C PRO A 69 14.10 19.49 9.40
N LYS A 70 14.61 20.51 8.70
CA LYS A 70 16.06 20.72 8.52
C LYS A 70 16.74 21.35 9.74
N THR A 71 15.97 21.75 10.75
CA THR A 71 16.37 22.77 11.74
C THR A 71 16.87 22.24 13.08
N VAL A 72 17.15 20.94 13.22
CA VAL A 72 17.92 20.49 14.38
C VAL A 72 19.20 19.79 13.92
N ARG A 73 20.23 20.60 13.67
CA ARG A 73 21.62 20.15 13.71
C ARG A 73 21.83 19.46 15.06
N GLY A 74 21.79 18.13 15.08
CA GLY A 74 22.08 17.32 16.27
C GLY A 74 20.90 16.79 17.08
N ALA A 75 19.63 16.88 16.63
CA ALA A 75 18.59 16.08 17.28
C ALA A 75 18.70 14.62 16.79
N PRO A 76 18.74 13.64 17.70
CA PRO A 76 18.58 12.25 17.31
C PRO A 76 17.20 12.06 16.69
N TYR A 77 17.18 11.43 15.52
CA TYR A 77 15.96 10.98 14.86
C TYR A 77 15.24 9.98 15.78
N ILE A 78 14.06 10.35 16.29
CA ILE A 78 13.20 9.41 17.03
C ILE A 78 12.16 8.89 16.04
N GLY A 79 12.48 7.78 15.39
CA GLY A 79 11.50 6.99 14.64
C GLY A 79 10.93 5.93 15.58
N GLY A 80 9.62 5.99 15.82
CA GLY A 80 8.85 4.89 16.43
C GLY A 80 8.45 3.85 15.39
#